data_AF-A0A1C5D5J0-F1
#
_entry.id   AF-A0A1C5D5J0-F1
#
_cell.length_a   1.000
_cell.length_b   1.000
_cell.length_c   1.000
_cell.angle_alpha   90.00
_cell.angle_beta   90.00
_cell.angle_gamma   90.00
#
_symmetry.space_group_name_H-M   'P 1'
#
loop_
_entity.id
_entity.type
_entity.pdbx_description
1 polymer ?
#
loop_
_entity_poly.entity_id
_entity_poly.type
_entity_poly.pdbx_seq_one_letter_code
_entity_poly.pdbx_strand_id
1 'polypeptide(L)'
;MSLRARMTAPEKHGGAREDSHMVATYRAKLLEEIDLAEMSSLAAADRRARLERVLSHIISREGPVLSTVERTQLIRRVVDEALGLGILEPLLEDASITEIMVNGPDQIFVERSGKVEQLPMRFSSHEQLMQTIERIVSTVNRRVDEQNPMVDARLPSGERVNVIIPPLSLTGATLTIRRFPRAFTLQEMINVGSLDEQMLILLSGLVQAKLNVIVSGATGTGKTTLLNALSGLIPDSERIVTIEDSAELQLQQSHVIRLESRPANVEGKGQITIRDLVRNSLRMRPDRIVVGEVRGGESLDMLQAMSTGHDGSLATVHANNAEDALMRLQTLASMSEIKIPFEALHDQINSAVDVIVQLTRHADGSRKITEIAVLDSHGRDPYRIVTVARFDAQPMDAEGRINGEFNYLPLPRKIAERLYMASQPIPQAFGVADSAEQLATREAN
;
A
#
# COMPACT_ATOMS: atom_id res chain seq x y z
N MET A 1 26.75 48.13 29.37
CA MET A 1 25.62 47.30 28.92
C MET A 1 26.02 45.84 28.98
N SER A 2 25.20 45.01 29.61
CA SER A 2 25.51 43.64 30.06
C SER A 2 25.53 42.59 28.94
N LEU A 3 26.33 41.52 29.14
CA LEU A 3 26.44 40.31 28.31
C LEU A 3 25.10 39.64 27.93
N ARG A 4 23.98 40.02 28.57
CA ARG A 4 22.63 39.53 28.23
C ARG A 4 22.07 40.03 26.90
N ALA A 5 22.63 41.08 26.29
CA ALA A 5 22.10 41.64 25.04
C ALA A 5 22.54 40.91 23.75
N ARG A 6 23.34 39.83 23.84
CA ARG A 6 23.79 39.04 22.67
C ARG A 6 23.03 37.73 22.44
N MET A 7 22.05 37.38 23.27
CA MET A 7 21.33 36.10 23.18
C MET A 7 19.99 36.15 22.44
N THR A 8 19.64 37.28 21.81
CA THR A 8 18.35 37.44 21.09
C THR A 8 18.54 38.07 19.72
N ALA A 9 19.52 37.58 18.95
CA ALA A 9 19.56 37.82 17.51
C ALA A 9 19.00 36.57 16.81
N PRO A 10 18.04 36.71 15.86
CA PRO A 10 17.61 35.57 15.07
C PRO A 10 18.82 35.05 14.28
N GLU A 11 19.11 33.76 14.40
CA GLU A 11 20.13 33.09 13.60
C GLU A 11 19.84 33.34 12.11
N LYS A 12 20.84 33.92 11.43
CA LYS A 12 20.80 34.15 9.99
C LYS A 12 20.56 32.82 9.29
N HIS A 13 19.50 32.75 8.49
CA HIS A 13 19.15 31.66 7.57
C HIS A 13 20.16 31.50 6.40
N GLY A 14 21.47 31.53 6.68
CA GLY A 14 22.55 31.45 5.69
C GLY A 14 23.07 30.04 5.39
N GLY A 15 22.98 29.12 6.36
CA GLY A 15 23.63 27.80 6.26
C GLY A 15 23.11 26.92 5.13
N ALA A 16 21.80 26.94 4.84
CA ALA A 16 21.23 26.10 3.78
C ALA A 16 21.66 26.52 2.35
N ARG A 17 22.00 27.80 2.14
CA ARG A 17 22.49 28.29 0.84
C ARG A 17 23.97 27.93 0.61
N GLU A 18 24.80 28.04 1.65
CA GLU A 18 26.21 27.67 1.58
C GLU A 18 26.39 26.16 1.41
N ASP A 19 25.63 25.35 2.16
CA ASP A 19 25.63 23.89 2.03
C ASP A 19 25.24 23.43 0.62
N SER A 20 24.16 23.98 0.06
CA SER A 20 23.68 23.61 -1.28
C SER A 20 24.68 24.00 -2.37
N HIS A 21 25.35 25.15 -2.22
CA HIS A 21 26.40 25.59 -3.13
C HIS A 21 27.65 24.68 -3.04
N MET A 22 28.02 24.25 -1.84
CA MET A 22 29.14 23.31 -1.66
C MET A 22 28.87 21.96 -2.33
N VAL A 23 27.67 21.40 -2.14
CA VAL A 23 27.30 20.11 -2.76
C VAL A 23 27.39 20.21 -4.30
N ALA A 24 26.80 21.25 -4.89
CA ALA A 24 26.85 21.46 -6.34
C ALA A 24 28.30 21.60 -6.87
N THR A 25 29.15 22.32 -6.14
CA THR A 25 30.56 22.54 -6.51
C THR A 25 31.35 21.22 -6.51
N TYR A 26 31.22 20.43 -5.44
CA TYR A 26 31.94 19.16 -5.34
C TYR A 26 31.36 18.08 -6.25
N ARG A 27 30.07 18.14 -6.59
CA ARG A 27 29.48 17.28 -7.63
C ARG A 27 30.11 17.56 -8.99
N ALA A 28 30.23 18.82 -9.39
CA ALA A 28 30.86 19.18 -10.67
C ALA A 28 32.31 18.66 -10.72
N LYS A 29 33.10 18.90 -9.67
CA LYS A 29 34.47 18.37 -9.56
C LYS A 29 34.54 16.85 -9.60
N LEU A 30 33.61 16.18 -8.93
CA LEU A 30 33.53 14.72 -8.93
C LEU A 30 33.24 14.19 -10.34
N LEU A 31 32.34 14.83 -11.08
CA LEU A 31 31.99 14.45 -12.45
C LEU A 31 33.14 14.73 -13.45
N GLU A 32 33.98 15.73 -13.19
CA GLU A 32 35.19 16.01 -13.99
C GLU A 32 36.32 15.00 -13.75
N GLU A 33 36.44 14.44 -12.54
CA GLU A 33 37.49 13.46 -12.20
C GLU A 33 37.14 12.01 -12.57
N ILE A 34 35.87 11.70 -12.88
CA ILE A 34 35.42 10.33 -13.15
C ILE A 34 35.14 10.09 -14.63
N ASP A 35 35.50 8.90 -15.11
CA ASP A 35 35.06 8.42 -16.41
C ASP A 35 33.68 7.73 -16.28
N LEU A 36 32.65 8.35 -16.85
CA LEU A 36 31.28 7.85 -16.87
C LEU A 36 31.17 6.46 -17.53
N ALA A 37 32.02 6.15 -18.51
CA ALA A 37 32.01 4.84 -19.18
C ALA A 37 32.53 3.74 -18.26
N GLU A 38 33.61 4.00 -17.52
CA GLU A 38 34.18 3.06 -16.55
C GLU A 38 33.21 2.79 -15.39
N MET A 39 32.53 3.84 -14.91
CA MET A 39 31.53 3.74 -13.84
C MET A 39 30.32 2.90 -14.22
N SER A 40 29.85 2.97 -15.47
CA SER A 40 28.67 2.22 -15.92
C SER A 40 28.82 0.68 -15.81
N SER A 41 30.07 0.18 -15.85
CA SER A 41 30.42 -1.24 -15.82
C SER A 41 30.44 -1.88 -14.42
N LEU A 42 30.52 -1.06 -13.36
CA LEU A 42 30.64 -1.50 -11.98
C LEU A 42 29.27 -1.82 -11.35
N ALA A 43 29.26 -2.73 -10.36
CA ALA A 43 28.09 -2.92 -9.51
C ALA A 43 27.78 -1.66 -8.68
N ALA A 44 26.52 -1.46 -8.29
CA ALA A 44 26.09 -0.22 -7.62
C ALA A 44 26.85 0.07 -6.31
N ALA A 45 27.12 -0.96 -5.50
CA ALA A 45 27.88 -0.83 -4.27
C ALA A 45 29.34 -0.41 -4.53
N ASP A 46 29.98 -1.00 -5.55
CA ASP A 46 31.36 -0.70 -5.91
C ASP A 46 31.51 0.70 -6.52
N ARG A 47 30.55 1.12 -7.34
CA ARG A 47 30.45 2.50 -7.84
C ARG A 47 30.40 3.49 -6.68
N ARG A 48 29.51 3.26 -5.72
CA ARG A 48 29.32 4.16 -4.57
C ARG A 48 30.60 4.27 -3.75
N ALA A 49 31.19 3.14 -3.36
CA ALA A 49 32.44 3.11 -2.60
C ALA A 49 33.61 3.76 -3.36
N ARG A 50 33.63 3.68 -4.70
CA ARG A 50 34.62 4.37 -5.52
C ARG A 50 34.43 5.89 -5.49
N LEU A 51 33.21 6.38 -5.70
CA LEU A 51 32.93 7.82 -5.65
C LEU A 51 33.18 8.43 -4.29
N GLU A 52 32.78 7.76 -3.19
CA GLU A 52 33.06 8.23 -1.83
C GLU A 52 34.57 8.38 -1.58
N ARG A 53 35.38 7.51 -2.18
CA ARG A 53 36.85 7.53 -2.07
C ARG A 53 37.47 8.65 -2.90
N VAL A 54 37.02 8.83 -4.14
CA VAL A 54 37.47 9.92 -5.03
C VAL A 54 37.10 11.26 -4.41
N LEU A 55 35.84 11.43 -4.00
CA LEU A 55 35.37 12.64 -3.36
C LEU A 55 36.08 12.93 -2.04
N SER A 56 36.34 11.90 -1.23
CA SER A 56 37.19 12.02 -0.06
C SER A 56 38.56 12.61 -0.41
N HIS A 57 39.16 12.19 -1.52
CA HIS A 57 40.45 12.70 -1.96
C HIS A 57 40.38 14.16 -2.40
N ILE A 58 39.36 14.54 -3.19
CA ILE A 58 39.11 15.92 -3.65
C ILE A 58 38.94 16.86 -2.45
N ILE A 59 38.09 16.50 -1.48
CA ILE A 59 37.87 17.30 -0.27
C ILE A 59 39.14 17.40 0.57
N SER A 60 39.99 16.37 0.59
CA SER A 60 41.25 16.43 1.36
C SER A 60 42.30 17.33 0.71
N ARG A 61 42.26 17.51 -0.61
CA ARG A 61 43.19 18.37 -1.35
C ARG A 61 42.75 19.83 -1.41
N GLU A 62 41.46 20.07 -1.62
CA GLU A 62 40.91 21.39 -1.98
C GLU A 62 39.67 21.76 -1.15
N GLY A 63 39.40 21.03 -0.08
CA GLY A 63 38.22 21.19 0.77
C GLY A 63 38.37 22.24 1.86
N PRO A 64 37.25 22.80 2.35
CA PRO A 64 37.24 23.57 3.59
C PRO A 64 37.58 22.66 4.78
N VAL A 65 38.00 23.26 5.89
CA VAL A 65 38.22 22.56 7.16
C VAL A 65 36.86 22.18 7.73
N LEU A 66 36.53 20.90 7.65
CA LEU A 66 35.28 20.32 8.16
C LEU A 66 35.58 19.33 9.28
N SER A 67 34.67 19.22 10.25
CA SER A 67 34.69 18.12 11.21
C SER A 67 34.47 16.77 10.51
N THR A 68 34.82 15.68 11.17
CA THR A 68 34.61 14.32 10.64
C THR A 68 33.14 14.07 10.30
N VAL A 69 32.20 14.60 11.10
CA VAL A 69 30.76 14.45 10.88
C VAL A 69 30.30 15.22 9.65
N GLU A 70 30.67 16.50 9.53
CA GLU A 70 30.32 17.35 8.38
C GLU A 70 30.90 16.80 7.08
N ARG A 71 32.14 16.32 7.11
CA ARG A 71 32.80 15.71 5.95
C ARG A 71 32.05 14.47 5.47
N THR A 72 31.67 13.57 6.37
CA THR A 72 30.91 12.36 6.03
C THR A 72 29.53 12.72 5.47
N GLN A 73 28.85 13.72 6.04
CA GLN A 73 27.58 14.20 5.52
C GLN A 73 27.69 14.83 4.13
N LEU A 74 28.72 15.65 3.89
CA LEU A 74 28.97 16.26 2.57
C LEU A 74 29.26 15.19 1.52
N ILE A 75 30.11 14.22 1.83
CA ILE A 75 30.43 13.11 0.92
C ILE A 75 29.17 12.35 0.55
N ARG A 76 28.37 11.97 1.56
CA ARG A 76 27.12 11.28 1.36
C ARG A 76 26.19 12.08 0.43
N ARG A 77 25.92 13.35 0.73
CA ARG A 77 25.04 14.21 -0.09
C ARG A 77 25.51 14.35 -1.55
N VAL A 78 26.80 14.54 -1.80
CA VAL A 78 27.34 14.69 -3.16
C VAL A 78 27.25 13.37 -3.94
N VAL A 79 27.54 12.25 -3.29
CA VAL A 79 27.44 10.92 -3.92
C VAL A 79 25.98 10.55 -4.20
N ASP A 80 25.08 10.83 -3.26
CA ASP A 80 23.62 10.67 -3.40
C ASP A 80 23.09 11.55 -4.56
N GLU A 81 23.63 12.75 -4.76
CA GLU A 81 23.27 13.61 -5.90
C GLU A 81 23.87 13.13 -7.23
N ALA A 82 25.07 12.53 -7.20
CA ALA A 82 25.77 12.03 -8.39
C ALA A 82 25.23 10.69 -8.90
N LEU A 83 24.92 9.74 -8.01
CA LEU A 83 24.47 8.38 -8.36
C LEU A 83 23.00 8.12 -8.08
N GLY A 84 22.43 8.87 -7.14
CA GLY A 84 21.17 8.59 -6.51
C GLY A 84 20.03 9.49 -6.96
N LEU A 85 19.01 9.56 -6.09
CA LEU A 85 17.87 10.46 -6.21
C LEU A 85 18.10 11.81 -5.51
N GLY A 86 19.36 12.11 -5.16
CA GLY A 86 19.78 13.36 -4.53
C GLY A 86 19.05 13.61 -3.21
N ILE A 87 18.41 14.76 -3.11
CA ILE A 87 17.73 15.20 -1.88
C ILE A 87 16.55 14.29 -1.48
N LEU A 88 16.08 13.41 -2.35
CA LEU A 88 15.00 12.48 -2.06
C LEU A 88 15.47 11.22 -1.32
N GLU A 89 16.76 10.85 -1.38
CA GLU A 89 17.24 9.61 -0.75
C GLU A 89 17.00 9.56 0.77
N PRO A 90 17.32 10.61 1.55
CA PRO A 90 17.04 10.60 2.99
C PRO A 90 15.54 10.47 3.30
N LEU A 91 14.67 10.98 2.42
CA LEU A 91 13.22 10.87 2.57
C LEU A 91 12.72 9.45 2.26
N LEU A 92 13.35 8.79 1.29
CA LEU A 92 13.06 7.40 0.95
C LEU A 92 13.58 6.43 2.02
N GLU A 93 14.62 6.78 2.77
CA GLU A 93 15.11 5.97 3.89
C GLU A 93 14.24 6.10 5.16
N ASP A 94 13.57 7.24 5.35
CA ASP A 94 12.79 7.53 6.55
C ASP A 94 11.45 6.76 6.56
N ALA A 95 11.41 5.61 7.21
CA ALA A 95 10.24 4.71 7.25
C ALA A 95 8.92 5.34 7.77
N SER A 96 8.95 6.52 8.38
CA SER A 96 7.74 7.21 8.83
C SER A 96 7.05 8.04 7.72
N ILE A 97 7.72 8.24 6.58
CA ILE A 97 7.16 8.89 5.40
C ILE A 97 6.42 7.87 4.54
N THR A 98 5.14 8.12 4.24
CA THR A 98 4.31 7.27 3.37
C THR A 98 4.24 7.78 1.93
N GLU A 99 4.37 9.09 1.74
CA GLU A 99 4.28 9.73 0.43
C GLU A 99 5.20 10.95 0.37
N ILE A 100 5.84 11.17 -0.78
CA ILE A 100 6.67 12.33 -1.09
C ILE A 100 6.05 13.01 -2.30
N MET A 101 5.75 14.30 -2.22
CA MET A 101 5.16 15.09 -3.29
C MET A 101 6.06 16.28 -3.59
N VAL A 102 6.48 16.42 -4.85
CA VAL A 102 7.29 17.53 -5.34
C VAL A 102 6.46 18.31 -6.35
N ASN A 103 6.10 19.54 -5.97
CA ASN A 103 5.28 20.44 -6.77
C ASN A 103 6.18 21.52 -7.40
N GLY A 104 7.21 21.10 -8.13
CA GLY A 104 8.29 21.96 -8.62
C GLY A 104 9.51 22.00 -7.67
N PRO A 105 10.58 22.72 -8.06
CA PRO A 105 11.86 22.63 -7.37
C PRO A 105 11.84 23.19 -5.95
N ASP A 106 10.97 24.16 -5.65
CA ASP A 106 10.94 24.86 -4.36
C ASP A 106 9.90 24.29 -3.36
N GLN A 107 9.08 23.32 -3.77
CA GLN A 107 7.95 22.85 -2.98
C GLN A 107 7.98 21.33 -2.84
N ILE A 108 8.43 20.86 -1.68
CA ILE A 108 8.48 19.44 -1.32
C ILE A 108 7.60 19.21 -0.10
N PHE A 109 6.67 18.27 -0.22
CA PHE A 109 5.77 17.85 0.84
C PHE A 109 5.99 16.37 1.14
N VAL A 110 5.74 15.98 2.39
CA VAL A 110 5.74 14.58 2.80
C VAL A 110 4.49 14.27 3.61
N GLU A 111 3.98 13.05 3.48
CA GLU A 111 2.94 12.53 4.34
C GLU A 111 3.57 11.70 5.46
N ARG A 112 3.26 12.04 6.72
CA ARG A 112 3.59 11.24 7.90
C ARG A 112 2.33 10.97 8.70
N SER A 113 2.04 9.71 8.98
CA SER A 113 0.88 9.31 9.79
C SER A 113 -0.45 9.94 9.32
N GLY A 114 -0.66 10.07 8.01
CA GLY A 114 -1.89 10.65 7.45
C GLY A 114 -1.93 12.18 7.38
N LYS A 115 -0.86 12.88 7.77
CA LYS A 115 -0.76 14.34 7.75
C LYS A 115 0.31 14.78 6.75
N VAL A 116 -0.04 15.75 5.91
CA VAL A 116 0.87 16.35 4.93
C VAL A 116 1.58 17.55 5.54
N GLU A 117 2.90 17.58 5.46
CA GLU A 117 3.73 18.71 5.88
C GLU A 117 4.67 19.15 4.76
N GLN A 118 4.97 20.45 4.68
CA GLN A 118 5.95 20.99 3.75
C GLN A 118 7.34 20.97 4.40
N LEU A 119 8.32 20.44 3.67
CA LEU A 119 9.71 20.42 4.11
C LEU A 119 10.43 21.72 3.68
N PRO A 120 11.42 22.19 4.46
CA PRO A 120 12.20 23.39 4.11
C PRO A 120 13.25 23.17 3.02
N MET A 121 13.38 21.92 2.54
CA MET A 121 14.33 21.54 1.49
C MET A 121 13.77 21.80 0.09
N ARG A 122 14.68 22.00 -0.87
CA ARG A 122 14.36 22.30 -2.27
C ARG A 122 15.41 21.71 -3.20
N PHE A 123 15.02 21.48 -4.46
CA PHE A 123 15.95 21.26 -5.55
C PHE A 123 16.73 22.55 -5.85
N SER A 124 17.95 22.41 -6.37
CA SER A 124 18.80 23.54 -6.75
C SER A 124 18.29 24.27 -7.99
N SER A 125 17.61 23.55 -8.91
CA SER A 125 17.03 24.11 -10.12
C SER A 125 15.93 23.21 -10.70
N HIS A 126 15.16 23.75 -11.64
CA HIS A 126 14.22 22.98 -12.47
C HIS A 126 14.94 21.87 -13.25
N GLU A 127 16.15 22.15 -13.73
CA GLU A 127 16.97 21.19 -14.46
C GLU A 127 17.38 20.02 -13.57
N GLN A 128 17.74 20.26 -12.30
CA GLN A 128 18.08 19.20 -11.35
C GLN A 128 16.88 18.28 -11.06
N LEU A 129 15.68 18.86 -10.93
CA LEU A 129 14.45 18.09 -10.78
C LEU A 129 14.19 17.21 -12.02
N MET A 130 14.32 17.78 -13.22
CA MET A 130 14.19 17.03 -14.47
C MET A 130 15.22 15.91 -14.60
N GLN A 131 16.50 16.16 -14.29
CA GLN A 131 17.54 15.12 -14.26
C GLN A 131 17.23 14.00 -13.27
N THR A 132 16.56 14.30 -12.15
CA THR A 132 16.14 13.30 -11.16
C THR A 132 14.98 12.46 -11.71
N ILE A 133 14.00 13.12 -12.34
CA ILE A 133 12.88 12.47 -13.03
C ILE A 133 13.38 11.53 -14.14
N GLU A 134 14.28 12.00 -15.00
CA GLU A 134 14.85 11.20 -16.09
C GLU A 134 15.61 9.97 -15.57
N ARG A 135 16.34 10.10 -14.46
CA ARG A 135 16.98 8.97 -13.78
C ARG A 135 15.97 7.95 -13.30
N ILE A 136 14.89 8.38 -12.62
CA ILE A 136 13.83 7.47 -12.17
C ILE A 136 13.21 6.72 -13.36
N VAL A 137 12.83 7.45 -14.40
CA VAL A 137 12.07 6.92 -15.53
C VAL A 137 12.94 6.03 -16.42
N SER A 138 14.25 6.33 -16.56
CA SER A 138 15.19 5.50 -17.32
C SER A 138 15.45 4.15 -16.66
N THR A 139 15.41 4.03 -15.32
CA THR A 139 15.58 2.74 -14.64
C THR A 139 14.49 1.71 -14.98
N VAL A 140 13.32 2.16 -15.42
CA VAL A 140 12.17 1.30 -15.77
C VAL A 140 11.93 1.18 -17.28
N ASN A 141 12.91 1.57 -18.12
CA ASN A 141 12.78 1.60 -19.58
C ASN A 141 11.54 2.37 -20.07
N ARG A 142 11.12 3.41 -19.34
CA ARG A 142 10.08 4.35 -19.76
C ARG A 142 10.74 5.66 -20.21
N ARG A 143 9.94 6.57 -20.77
CA ARG A 143 10.37 7.91 -21.17
C ARG A 143 9.32 8.94 -20.73
N VAL A 144 9.81 10.15 -20.46
CA VAL A 144 8.98 11.32 -20.17
C VAL A 144 9.57 12.48 -20.97
N ASP A 145 8.76 13.04 -21.86
CA ASP A 145 9.14 14.11 -22.79
C ASP A 145 7.90 14.90 -23.21
N GLU A 146 8.04 15.92 -24.06
CA GLU A 146 6.91 16.75 -24.50
C GLU A 146 5.82 15.96 -25.25
N GLN A 147 6.16 14.81 -25.85
CA GLN A 147 5.18 13.94 -26.52
C GLN A 147 4.46 13.02 -25.54
N ASN A 148 5.17 12.61 -24.48
CA ASN A 148 4.65 11.76 -23.39
C ASN A 148 4.89 12.45 -22.03
N PRO A 149 4.15 13.54 -21.73
CA PRO A 149 4.43 14.41 -20.58
C PRO A 149 3.97 13.83 -19.23
N MET A 150 3.50 12.58 -19.20
CA MET A 150 3.11 11.89 -17.97
C MET A 150 3.63 10.46 -17.97
N VAL A 151 4.05 9.96 -16.81
CA VAL A 151 4.50 8.57 -16.69
C VAL A 151 4.28 8.04 -15.28
N ASP A 152 3.78 6.81 -15.21
CA ASP A 152 3.85 5.98 -14.02
C ASP A 152 5.05 5.03 -14.12
N ALA A 153 5.84 4.99 -13.06
CA ALA A 153 7.08 4.23 -12.93
C ALA A 153 7.17 3.56 -11.56
N ARG A 154 8.17 2.70 -11.39
CA ARG A 154 8.46 2.02 -10.14
C ARG A 154 9.94 2.11 -9.82
N LEU A 155 10.30 2.57 -8.63
CA LEU A 155 11.69 2.55 -8.21
C LEU A 155 12.18 1.11 -8.06
N PRO A 156 13.50 0.85 -8.19
CA PRO A 156 14.07 -0.47 -7.90
C PRO A 156 13.75 -1.00 -6.50
N SER A 157 13.59 -0.09 -5.52
CA SER A 157 13.18 -0.36 -4.14
C SER A 157 11.68 -0.68 -4.00
N GLY A 158 10.90 -0.48 -5.06
CA GLY A 158 9.51 -0.90 -5.17
C GLY A 158 8.51 0.25 -5.19
N GLU A 159 8.84 1.44 -4.70
CA GLU A 159 7.94 2.61 -4.62
C GLU A 159 7.32 2.97 -5.96
N ARG A 160 6.06 3.42 -5.94
CA ARG A 160 5.38 3.91 -7.14
C ARG A 160 5.73 5.37 -7.35
N VAL A 161 5.97 5.73 -8.60
CA VAL A 161 6.31 7.09 -8.98
C VAL A 161 5.35 7.55 -10.06
N ASN A 162 4.68 8.66 -9.83
CA ASN A 162 3.94 9.38 -10.84
C ASN A 162 4.68 10.67 -11.17
N VAL A 163 4.83 10.95 -12.46
CA VAL A 163 5.48 12.17 -12.97
C VAL A 163 4.55 12.84 -13.96
N ILE A 164 4.44 14.16 -13.87
CA ILE A 164 3.79 15.01 -14.88
C ILE A 164 4.69 16.21 -15.15
N ILE A 165 4.96 16.49 -16.43
CA ILE A 165 5.79 17.62 -16.86
C ILE A 165 5.00 18.60 -17.75
N PRO A 166 5.53 19.81 -18.02
CA PRO A 166 4.97 20.69 -19.02
C PRO A 166 4.84 19.99 -20.40
N PRO A 167 3.82 20.32 -21.20
CA PRO A 167 2.83 21.40 -20.99
C PRO A 167 1.64 21.03 -20.09
N LEU A 168 1.52 19.77 -19.62
CA LEU A 168 0.36 19.36 -18.82
C LEU A 168 0.37 19.94 -17.41
N SER A 169 1.55 20.01 -16.79
CA SER A 169 1.72 20.68 -15.50
C SER A 169 2.14 22.13 -15.70
N LEU A 170 1.21 23.06 -15.38
CA LEU A 170 1.44 24.50 -15.48
C LEU A 170 2.40 25.04 -14.42
N THR A 171 2.64 24.28 -13.35
CA THR A 171 3.55 24.64 -12.24
C THR A 171 4.97 24.12 -12.45
N GLY A 172 5.28 23.58 -13.64
CA GLY A 172 6.54 22.91 -13.92
C GLY A 172 6.46 21.41 -13.64
N ALA A 173 7.61 20.72 -13.61
CA ALA A 173 7.63 19.28 -13.38
C ALA A 173 7.14 18.92 -11.97
N THR A 174 6.28 17.92 -11.89
CA THR A 174 5.77 17.36 -10.63
C THR A 174 6.11 15.89 -10.52
N LEU A 175 6.33 15.44 -9.29
CA LEU A 175 6.74 14.09 -8.95
C LEU A 175 6.08 13.67 -7.66
N THR A 176 5.34 12.56 -7.68
CA THR A 176 4.77 11.94 -6.48
C THR A 176 5.35 10.55 -6.33
N ILE A 177 6.03 10.31 -5.21
CA ILE A 177 6.54 9.00 -4.84
C ILE A 177 5.69 8.46 -3.70
N ARG A 178 4.94 7.40 -3.98
CA ARG A 178 4.16 6.68 -2.98
C ARG A 178 4.93 5.47 -2.52
N ARG A 179 5.20 5.43 -1.22
CA ARG A 179 5.92 4.32 -0.60
C ARG A 179 4.98 3.18 -0.27
N PHE A 180 5.55 1.98 -0.24
CA PHE A 180 4.86 0.82 0.29
C PHE A 180 5.03 0.86 1.81
N PRO A 181 3.96 1.13 2.57
CA PRO A 181 4.06 1.07 4.02
C PRO A 181 4.53 -0.34 4.42
N ARG A 182 5.32 -0.42 5.49
CA ARG A 182 5.63 -1.68 6.16
C ARG A 182 4.32 -2.45 6.40
N ALA A 183 4.32 -3.75 6.12
CA ALA A 183 3.20 -4.62 6.48
C ALA A 183 2.89 -4.50 7.98
N PHE A 184 1.69 -4.04 8.32
CA PHE A 184 1.22 -4.06 9.71
C PHE A 184 0.96 -5.51 10.10
N THR A 185 1.54 -5.91 11.22
CA THR A 185 1.19 -7.17 11.87
C THR A 185 -0.16 -7.03 12.57
N LEU A 186 -0.86 -8.16 12.76
CA LEU A 186 -2.13 -8.17 13.50
C LEU A 186 -1.94 -7.68 14.95
N GLN A 187 -0.79 -7.95 15.57
CA GLN A 187 -0.48 -7.43 16.91
C GLN A 187 -0.36 -5.90 16.92
N GLU A 188 0.28 -5.31 15.91
CA GLU A 188 0.32 -3.86 15.75
C GLU A 188 -1.08 -3.27 15.54
N MET A 189 -1.96 -3.98 14.81
CA MET A 189 -3.36 -3.57 14.64
C MET A 189 -4.14 -3.60 15.96
N ILE A 190 -3.89 -4.57 16.84
CA ILE A 190 -4.45 -4.61 18.19
C ILE A 190 -3.95 -3.41 19.01
N ASN A 191 -2.65 -3.12 18.95
CA ASN A 191 -2.06 -2.02 19.71
C ASN A 191 -2.64 -0.64 19.33
N VAL A 192 -3.02 -0.45 18.07
CA VAL A 192 -3.70 0.78 17.59
C VAL A 192 -5.23 0.70 17.71
N GLY A 193 -5.77 -0.38 18.28
CA GLY A 193 -7.20 -0.57 18.51
C GLY A 193 -8.03 -0.71 17.23
N SER A 194 -7.44 -1.24 16.16
CA SER A 194 -8.13 -1.50 14.89
C SER A 194 -9.03 -2.74 14.96
N LEU A 195 -8.58 -3.74 15.73
CA LEU A 195 -9.29 -4.94 16.14
C LEU A 195 -8.77 -5.36 17.53
N ASP A 196 -9.37 -6.37 18.14
CA ASP A 196 -8.92 -6.94 19.42
C ASP A 196 -8.50 -8.41 19.29
N GLU A 197 -8.09 -9.00 20.41
CA GLU A 197 -7.65 -10.40 20.47
C GLU A 197 -8.74 -11.41 20.08
N GLN A 198 -10.01 -11.14 20.42
CA GLN A 198 -11.11 -12.06 20.11
C GLN A 198 -11.37 -12.09 18.60
N MET A 199 -11.38 -10.91 17.96
CA MET A 199 -11.45 -10.78 16.50
C MET A 199 -10.26 -11.43 15.82
N LEU A 200 -9.04 -11.26 16.36
CA LEU A 200 -7.86 -11.91 15.81
C LEU A 200 -7.99 -13.43 15.79
N ILE A 201 -8.41 -14.03 16.90
CA ILE A 201 -8.59 -15.49 16.99
C ILE A 201 -9.64 -15.95 15.97
N LEU A 202 -10.78 -15.24 15.87
CA LEU A 202 -11.81 -15.57 14.89
C LEU A 202 -11.28 -15.46 13.46
N LEU A 203 -10.72 -14.32 13.07
CA LEU A 203 -10.22 -14.05 11.72
C LEU A 203 -9.13 -15.04 11.32
N SER A 204 -8.25 -15.42 12.25
CA SER A 204 -7.25 -16.46 12.04
C SER A 204 -7.90 -17.81 11.76
N GLY A 205 -8.88 -18.20 12.57
CA GLY A 205 -9.65 -19.42 12.35
C GLY A 205 -10.35 -19.43 11.00
N LEU A 206 -10.97 -18.31 10.60
CA LEU A 206 -11.66 -18.19 9.31
C LEU A 206 -10.71 -18.37 8.12
N VAL A 207 -9.53 -17.72 8.16
CA VAL A 207 -8.52 -17.86 7.10
C VAL A 207 -7.98 -19.29 7.05
N GLN A 208 -7.63 -19.88 8.19
CA GLN A 208 -7.10 -21.25 8.26
C GLN A 208 -8.14 -22.31 7.86
N ALA A 209 -9.42 -22.08 8.14
CA ALA A 209 -10.53 -22.95 7.73
C ALA A 209 -10.99 -22.74 6.27
N LYS A 210 -10.20 -22.01 5.46
CA LYS A 210 -10.44 -21.75 4.04
C LYS A 210 -11.79 -21.09 3.76
N LEU A 211 -12.24 -20.16 4.63
CA LEU A 211 -13.39 -19.33 4.31
C LEU A 211 -13.00 -18.20 3.37
N ASN A 212 -13.84 -17.94 2.37
CA ASN A 212 -13.64 -16.84 1.42
C ASN A 212 -13.99 -15.52 2.11
N VAL A 213 -13.00 -14.62 2.24
CA VAL A 213 -13.15 -13.37 2.98
C VAL A 213 -13.04 -12.16 2.05
N ILE A 214 -14.05 -11.30 2.11
CA ILE A 214 -14.07 -10.00 1.43
C ILE A 214 -13.81 -8.89 2.44
N VAL A 215 -12.71 -8.16 2.29
CA VAL A 215 -12.43 -6.97 3.08
C VAL A 215 -13.04 -5.75 2.38
N SER A 216 -13.95 -5.07 3.05
CA SER A 216 -14.73 -3.96 2.51
C SER A 216 -14.45 -2.66 3.27
N GLY A 217 -14.66 -1.52 2.60
CA GLY A 217 -14.43 -0.19 3.14
C GLY A 217 -14.13 0.89 2.09
N ALA A 218 -14.29 2.15 2.49
CA ALA A 218 -14.00 3.30 1.65
C ALA A 218 -12.49 3.42 1.31
N THR A 219 -12.13 4.43 0.52
CA THR A 219 -10.72 4.74 0.24
C THR A 219 -10.00 5.17 1.51
N GLY A 220 -8.78 4.65 1.73
CA GLY A 220 -7.95 5.04 2.87
C GLY A 220 -8.38 4.46 4.23
N THR A 221 -9.31 3.50 4.27
CA THR A 221 -9.71 2.80 5.51
C THR A 221 -8.75 1.69 5.93
N GLY A 222 -7.80 1.30 5.08
CA GLY A 222 -6.79 0.27 5.39
C GLY A 222 -7.11 -1.13 4.87
N LYS A 223 -7.99 -1.28 3.88
CA LYS A 223 -8.36 -2.59 3.29
C LYS A 223 -7.16 -3.45 2.89
N THR A 224 -6.26 -2.92 2.07
CA THR A 224 -5.06 -3.64 1.62
C THR A 224 -4.16 -3.99 2.80
N THR A 225 -4.11 -3.14 3.83
CA THR A 225 -3.34 -3.40 5.05
C THR A 225 -3.90 -4.59 5.82
N LEU A 226 -5.23 -4.65 6.03
CA LEU A 226 -5.88 -5.80 6.67
C LEU A 226 -5.79 -7.05 5.80
N LEU A 227 -6.01 -6.92 4.49
CA LEU A 227 -5.86 -8.03 3.54
C LEU A 227 -4.46 -8.63 3.63
N ASN A 228 -3.41 -7.81 3.66
CA ASN A 228 -2.03 -8.26 3.82
C ASN A 228 -1.82 -9.02 5.13
N ALA A 229 -2.34 -8.48 6.24
CA ALA A 229 -2.24 -9.08 7.56
C ALA A 229 -2.98 -10.44 7.63
N LEU A 230 -4.18 -10.54 7.07
CA LEU A 230 -4.95 -11.78 6.97
C LEU A 230 -4.29 -12.79 6.02
N SER A 231 -3.74 -12.33 4.90
CA SER A 231 -3.02 -13.18 3.96
C SER A 231 -1.78 -13.81 4.60
N GLY A 232 -1.15 -13.13 5.56
CA GLY A 232 -0.05 -13.67 6.37
C GLY A 232 -0.45 -14.82 7.31
N LEU A 233 -1.75 -15.06 7.53
CA LEU A 233 -2.26 -16.19 8.33
C LEU A 233 -2.46 -17.47 7.50
N ILE A 234 -2.30 -17.40 6.18
CA ILE A 234 -2.39 -18.57 5.32
C ILE A 234 -1.20 -19.51 5.63
N PRO A 235 -1.43 -20.82 5.84
CA PRO A 235 -0.36 -21.76 6.15
C PRO A 235 0.76 -21.82 5.10
N ASP A 236 2.02 -21.96 5.54
CA ASP A 236 3.21 -22.04 4.67
C ASP A 236 3.19 -23.20 3.67
N SER A 237 2.38 -24.24 3.92
CA SER A 237 2.21 -25.38 3.02
C SER A 237 1.34 -25.09 1.80
N GLU A 238 0.64 -23.95 1.79
CA GLU A 238 -0.28 -23.57 0.72
C GLU A 238 0.39 -22.68 -0.32
N ARG A 239 0.09 -22.93 -1.60
CA ARG A 239 0.54 -22.13 -2.73
C ARG A 239 -0.38 -20.93 -2.93
N ILE A 240 0.17 -19.73 -2.83
CA ILE A 240 -0.60 -18.48 -2.87
C ILE A 240 -0.28 -17.72 -4.16
N VAL A 241 -1.31 -17.27 -4.87
CA VAL A 241 -1.16 -16.32 -5.98
C VAL A 241 -1.80 -14.99 -5.59
N THR A 242 -1.00 -13.93 -5.53
CA THR A 242 -1.50 -12.56 -5.34
C THR A 242 -1.67 -11.88 -6.68
N ILE A 243 -2.74 -11.10 -6.85
CA ILE A 243 -3.06 -10.40 -8.09
C ILE A 243 -3.47 -8.97 -7.76
N GLU A 244 -2.72 -7.99 -8.26
CA GLU A 244 -2.89 -6.59 -7.87
C GLU A 244 -2.71 -5.66 -9.08
N ASP A 245 -3.35 -4.49 -9.07
CA ASP A 245 -3.04 -3.45 -10.07
C ASP A 245 -1.63 -2.90 -9.90
N SER A 246 -1.16 -2.81 -8.66
CA SER A 246 0.28 -2.83 -8.44
C SER A 246 0.60 -3.43 -7.09
N ALA A 247 1.66 -4.23 -7.04
CA ALA A 247 1.88 -5.15 -5.94
C ALA A 247 2.15 -4.43 -4.60
N GLU A 248 1.15 -4.38 -3.71
CA GLU A 248 1.21 -3.83 -2.35
C GLU A 248 1.35 -4.93 -1.29
N LEU A 249 0.84 -6.13 -1.56
CA LEU A 249 0.88 -7.25 -0.63
C LEU A 249 2.31 -7.78 -0.43
N GLN A 250 2.67 -8.03 0.82
CA GLN A 250 4.01 -8.44 1.27
C GLN A 250 3.91 -9.70 2.15
N LEU A 251 3.51 -10.80 1.52
CA LEU A 251 3.40 -12.10 2.17
C LEU A 251 4.81 -12.65 2.49
N GLN A 252 4.95 -13.24 3.68
CA GLN A 252 6.21 -13.82 4.16
C GLN A 252 6.34 -15.31 3.85
N GLN A 253 5.25 -15.95 3.44
CA GLN A 253 5.22 -17.38 3.12
C GLN A 253 6.15 -17.70 1.95
N SER A 254 6.70 -18.92 1.97
CA SER A 254 7.69 -19.35 0.97
C SER A 254 7.10 -19.59 -0.43
N HIS A 255 5.84 -20.02 -0.52
CA HIS A 255 5.22 -20.47 -1.78
C HIS A 255 4.26 -19.44 -2.38
N VAL A 256 4.73 -18.20 -2.52
CA VAL A 256 3.95 -17.07 -3.04
C VAL A 256 4.37 -16.72 -4.46
N ILE A 257 3.39 -16.53 -5.35
CA ILE A 257 3.58 -15.93 -6.66
C ILE A 257 2.85 -14.60 -6.70
N ARG A 258 3.57 -13.54 -7.06
CA ARG A 258 3.03 -12.18 -7.13
C ARG A 258 2.80 -11.81 -8.59
N LEU A 259 1.55 -11.51 -8.94
CA LEU A 259 1.14 -11.07 -10.26
C LEU A 259 0.66 -9.62 -10.19
N GLU A 260 1.05 -8.85 -11.20
CA GLU A 260 0.73 -7.42 -11.30
C GLU A 260 0.12 -7.13 -12.67
N SER A 261 -0.97 -6.36 -12.67
CA SER A 261 -1.60 -5.91 -13.91
C SER A 261 -0.66 -4.95 -14.64
N ARG A 262 -0.84 -4.84 -15.96
CA ARG A 262 -0.02 -3.98 -16.80
C ARG A 262 -0.94 -3.09 -17.64
N PRO A 263 -0.89 -1.76 -17.51
CA PRO A 263 -1.63 -0.88 -18.41
C PRO A 263 -1.11 -1.03 -19.86
N ALA A 264 -1.93 -0.60 -20.82
CA ALA A 264 -1.49 -0.51 -22.20
C ALA A 264 -0.29 0.45 -22.32
N ASN A 265 0.58 0.21 -23.30
CA ASN A 265 1.61 1.18 -23.68
C ASN A 265 0.97 2.41 -24.35
N VAL A 266 1.79 3.41 -24.69
CA VAL A 266 1.36 4.65 -25.37
C VAL A 266 0.62 4.41 -26.70
N GLU A 267 0.84 3.26 -27.34
CA GLU A 267 0.12 2.84 -28.57
C GLU A 267 -1.19 2.08 -28.28
N GLY A 268 -1.60 1.96 -27.02
CA GLY A 268 -2.80 1.20 -26.63
C GLY A 268 -2.63 -0.33 -26.67
N LYS A 269 -1.40 -0.85 -26.75
CA LYS A 269 -1.11 -2.30 -26.87
C LYS A 269 -0.53 -2.89 -25.59
N GLY A 270 -0.67 -4.21 -25.46
CA GLY A 270 0.02 -4.99 -24.43
C GLY A 270 -0.57 -4.85 -23.02
N GLN A 271 -1.81 -4.38 -22.89
CA GLN A 271 -2.53 -4.40 -21.63
C GLN A 271 -2.67 -5.84 -21.10
N ILE A 272 -2.47 -6.02 -19.80
CA ILE A 272 -2.76 -7.25 -19.06
C ILE A 272 -3.61 -6.82 -17.86
N THR A 273 -4.87 -7.24 -17.84
CA THR A 273 -5.81 -6.84 -16.79
C THR A 273 -5.75 -7.79 -15.60
N ILE A 274 -6.29 -7.39 -14.44
CA ILE A 274 -6.47 -8.29 -13.29
C ILE A 274 -7.27 -9.54 -13.72
N ARG A 275 -8.27 -9.38 -14.58
CA ARG A 275 -9.08 -10.48 -15.12
C ARG A 275 -8.22 -11.51 -15.85
N ASP A 276 -7.30 -11.07 -16.70
CA ASP A 276 -6.38 -11.97 -17.42
C ASP A 276 -5.50 -12.76 -16.45
N LEU A 277 -5.02 -12.10 -15.39
CA LEU A 277 -4.21 -12.72 -14.36
C LEU A 277 -5.00 -13.71 -13.52
N VAL A 278 -6.25 -13.40 -13.14
CA VAL A 278 -7.13 -14.33 -12.40
C VAL A 278 -7.33 -15.59 -13.23
N ARG A 279 -7.71 -15.46 -14.51
CA ARG A 279 -7.88 -16.61 -15.41
C ARG A 279 -6.60 -17.43 -15.58
N ASN A 280 -5.46 -16.77 -15.73
CA ASN A 280 -4.18 -17.45 -15.84
C ASN A 280 -3.81 -18.18 -14.54
N SER A 281 -4.11 -17.58 -13.38
CA SER A 281 -3.80 -18.14 -12.07
C SER A 281 -4.46 -19.50 -11.83
N LEU A 282 -5.65 -19.75 -12.36
CA LEU A 282 -6.36 -21.03 -12.26
C LEU A 282 -5.57 -22.21 -12.87
N ARG A 283 -4.63 -21.93 -13.78
CA ARG A 283 -3.74 -22.95 -14.38
C ARG A 283 -2.45 -23.16 -13.60
N MET A 284 -2.21 -22.35 -12.58
CA MET A 284 -0.97 -22.37 -11.78
C MET A 284 -1.08 -23.31 -10.56
N ARG A 285 -2.21 -24.03 -10.43
CA ARG A 285 -2.58 -24.86 -9.28
C ARG A 285 -2.42 -24.11 -7.94
N PRO A 286 -3.04 -22.94 -7.76
CA PRO A 286 -2.99 -22.25 -6.46
C PRO A 286 -3.87 -22.98 -5.45
N ASP A 287 -3.47 -22.97 -4.19
CA ASP A 287 -4.35 -23.29 -3.07
C ASP A 287 -5.19 -22.06 -2.67
N ARG A 288 -4.62 -20.86 -2.86
CA ARG A 288 -5.25 -19.56 -2.53
C ARG A 288 -5.04 -18.56 -3.65
N ILE A 289 -6.08 -17.80 -3.96
CA ILE A 289 -5.99 -16.62 -4.80
C ILE A 289 -6.33 -15.40 -3.95
N VAL A 290 -5.43 -14.41 -3.94
CA VAL A 290 -5.61 -13.16 -3.22
C VAL A 290 -5.68 -12.03 -4.23
N VAL A 291 -6.85 -11.39 -4.34
CA VAL A 291 -7.05 -10.26 -5.26
C VAL A 291 -6.99 -8.96 -4.47
N GLY A 292 -5.97 -8.13 -4.74
CA GLY A 292 -5.70 -6.91 -3.97
C GLY A 292 -6.90 -5.98 -3.89
N GLU A 293 -7.60 -5.78 -5.01
CA GLU A 293 -8.85 -5.04 -5.06
C GLU A 293 -9.63 -5.41 -6.33
N VAL A 294 -10.94 -5.60 -6.23
CA VAL A 294 -11.82 -5.75 -7.39
C VAL A 294 -12.53 -4.43 -7.71
N ARG A 295 -12.48 -4.05 -8.99
CA ARG A 295 -12.95 -2.80 -9.58
C ARG A 295 -13.81 -3.01 -10.84
N GLY A 296 -13.92 -4.23 -11.35
CA GLY A 296 -14.62 -4.53 -12.60
C GLY A 296 -14.93 -6.02 -12.81
N GLY A 297 -14.98 -6.42 -14.08
CA GLY A 297 -15.43 -7.74 -14.53
C GLY A 297 -14.57 -8.92 -14.05
N GLU A 298 -13.36 -8.70 -13.56
CA GLU A 298 -12.56 -9.71 -12.85
C GLU A 298 -13.27 -10.27 -11.62
N SER A 299 -14.24 -9.54 -11.05
CA SER A 299 -15.05 -10.00 -9.92
C SER A 299 -15.78 -11.30 -10.25
N LEU A 300 -16.25 -11.46 -11.49
CA LEU A 300 -16.91 -12.70 -11.93
C LEU A 300 -15.93 -13.88 -11.91
N ASP A 301 -14.76 -13.72 -12.52
CA ASP A 301 -13.75 -14.77 -12.59
C ASP A 301 -13.20 -15.12 -11.19
N MET A 302 -13.12 -14.13 -10.29
CA MET A 302 -12.78 -14.31 -8.87
C MET A 302 -13.86 -15.12 -8.13
N LEU A 303 -15.14 -14.77 -8.26
CA LEU A 303 -16.25 -15.50 -7.63
C LEU A 303 -16.32 -16.95 -8.13
N GLN A 304 -16.05 -17.16 -9.41
CA GLN A 304 -15.92 -18.51 -9.98
C GLN A 304 -14.76 -19.27 -9.37
N ALA A 305 -13.58 -18.64 -9.24
CA ALA A 305 -12.42 -19.27 -8.60
C ALA A 305 -12.76 -19.72 -7.16
N MET A 306 -13.37 -18.82 -6.37
CA MET A 306 -13.84 -19.05 -5.00
C MET A 306 -14.83 -20.22 -4.89
N SER A 307 -15.60 -20.48 -5.94
CA SER A 307 -16.60 -21.56 -5.98
C SER A 307 -16.07 -22.87 -6.60
N THR A 308 -14.89 -22.85 -7.22
CA THR A 308 -14.35 -23.97 -8.02
C THR A 308 -13.02 -24.49 -7.50
N GLY A 309 -12.96 -24.76 -6.19
CA GLY A 309 -11.84 -25.46 -5.55
C GLY A 309 -10.64 -24.58 -5.21
N HIS A 310 -10.80 -23.26 -5.23
CA HIS A 310 -9.81 -22.30 -4.70
C HIS A 310 -10.38 -21.60 -3.46
N ASP A 311 -10.87 -22.41 -2.53
CA ASP A 311 -11.48 -21.98 -1.28
C ASP A 311 -10.49 -21.18 -0.43
N GLY A 312 -11.02 -20.28 0.39
CA GLY A 312 -10.22 -19.45 1.26
C GLY A 312 -9.53 -18.29 0.56
N SER A 313 -10.00 -17.94 -0.65
CA SER A 313 -9.54 -16.76 -1.37
C SER A 313 -9.92 -15.48 -0.62
N LEU A 314 -9.06 -14.47 -0.75
CA LEU A 314 -9.22 -13.20 -0.06
C LEU A 314 -9.26 -12.07 -1.09
N ALA A 315 -10.14 -11.10 -0.90
CA ALA A 315 -10.17 -9.93 -1.79
C ALA A 315 -10.58 -8.66 -1.08
N THR A 316 -10.32 -7.50 -1.69
CA THR A 316 -10.91 -6.24 -1.23
C THR A 316 -11.89 -5.64 -2.22
N VAL A 317 -12.91 -4.95 -1.71
CA VAL A 317 -13.90 -4.21 -2.50
C VAL A 317 -14.22 -2.87 -1.83
N HIS A 318 -14.54 -1.85 -2.61
CA HIS A 318 -15.02 -0.59 -2.08
C HIS A 318 -16.53 -0.62 -1.85
N ALA A 319 -16.94 -0.53 -0.59
CA ALA A 319 -18.33 -0.37 -0.17
C ALA A 319 -18.42 0.26 1.22
N ASN A 320 -19.60 0.80 1.57
CA ASN A 320 -19.82 1.53 2.81
C ASN A 320 -20.27 0.63 3.97
N ASN A 321 -20.79 -0.55 3.66
CA ASN A 321 -21.26 -1.58 4.59
C ASN A 321 -21.23 -2.95 3.89
N ALA A 322 -21.61 -4.01 4.60
CA ALA A 322 -21.57 -5.38 4.08
C ALA A 322 -22.58 -5.64 2.95
N GLU A 323 -23.79 -5.09 3.03
CA GLU A 323 -24.83 -5.16 2.01
C GLU A 323 -24.36 -4.53 0.70
N ASP A 324 -23.87 -3.29 0.79
CA ASP A 324 -23.29 -2.55 -0.32
C ASP A 324 -22.14 -3.34 -0.94
N ALA A 325 -21.36 -4.09 -0.14
CA ALA A 325 -20.27 -4.91 -0.66
C ALA A 325 -20.78 -6.04 -1.55
N LEU A 326 -21.85 -6.74 -1.16
CA LEU A 326 -22.49 -7.78 -1.97
C LEU A 326 -23.09 -7.19 -3.26
N MET A 327 -23.85 -6.11 -3.15
CA MET A 327 -24.42 -5.42 -4.31
C MET A 327 -23.34 -4.89 -5.25
N ARG A 328 -22.22 -4.41 -4.68
CA ARG A 328 -21.06 -3.94 -5.44
C ARG A 328 -20.40 -5.09 -6.19
N LEU A 329 -20.15 -6.23 -5.55
CA LEU A 329 -19.60 -7.41 -6.21
C LEU A 329 -20.48 -7.86 -7.38
N GLN A 330 -21.80 -7.83 -7.20
CA GLN A 330 -22.76 -8.18 -8.25
C GLN A 330 -22.70 -7.20 -9.42
N THR A 331 -22.69 -5.90 -9.13
CA THR A 331 -22.52 -4.85 -10.13
C THR A 331 -21.21 -5.01 -10.90
N LEU A 332 -20.09 -5.21 -10.20
CA LEU A 332 -18.77 -5.37 -10.82
C LEU A 332 -18.71 -6.64 -11.68
N ALA A 333 -19.26 -7.75 -11.20
CA ALA A 333 -19.34 -8.99 -11.98
C ALA A 333 -20.19 -8.82 -13.25
N SER A 334 -21.24 -7.99 -13.21
CA SER A 334 -22.05 -7.69 -14.40
C SER A 334 -21.32 -6.89 -15.49
N MET A 335 -20.22 -6.21 -15.13
CA MET A 335 -19.35 -5.50 -16.09
C MET A 335 -18.46 -6.45 -16.91
N SER A 336 -18.49 -7.75 -16.63
CA SER A 336 -17.78 -8.73 -17.45
C SER A 336 -18.39 -8.80 -18.86
N GLU A 337 -17.59 -9.19 -19.85
CA GLU A 337 -18.07 -9.40 -21.23
C GLU A 337 -19.11 -10.53 -21.34
N ILE A 338 -19.17 -11.42 -20.35
CA ILE A 338 -20.13 -12.52 -20.31
C ILE A 338 -21.42 -11.97 -19.70
N LYS A 339 -22.48 -11.93 -20.52
CA LYS A 339 -23.82 -11.54 -20.05
C LYS A 339 -24.41 -12.67 -19.21
N ILE A 340 -24.32 -12.54 -17.90
CA ILE A 340 -24.95 -13.44 -16.93
C ILE A 340 -26.17 -12.73 -16.34
N PRO A 341 -27.33 -13.40 -16.24
CA PRO A 341 -28.50 -12.85 -15.55
C PRO A 341 -28.16 -12.43 -14.12
N PHE A 342 -28.80 -11.38 -13.62
CA PHE A 342 -28.50 -10.82 -12.30
C PHE A 342 -28.74 -11.85 -11.18
N GLU A 343 -29.77 -12.68 -11.34
CA GLU A 343 -30.11 -13.79 -10.44
C GLU A 343 -28.99 -14.83 -10.37
N ALA A 344 -28.36 -15.14 -11.51
CA ALA A 344 -27.24 -16.09 -11.54
C ALA A 344 -25.96 -15.49 -10.94
N LEU A 345 -25.76 -14.17 -10.98
CA LEU A 345 -24.68 -13.50 -10.26
C LEU A 345 -24.92 -13.53 -8.74
N HIS A 346 -26.16 -13.32 -8.32
CA HIS A 346 -26.57 -13.45 -6.92
C HIS A 346 -26.27 -14.86 -6.39
N ASP A 347 -26.69 -15.89 -7.13
CA ASP A 347 -26.42 -17.29 -6.77
C ASP A 347 -24.91 -17.59 -6.64
N GLN A 348 -24.09 -17.00 -7.52
CA GLN A 348 -22.63 -17.14 -7.46
C GLN A 348 -22.04 -16.46 -6.23
N ILE A 349 -22.50 -15.26 -5.88
CA ILE A 349 -22.03 -14.53 -4.69
C ILE A 349 -22.40 -15.30 -3.42
N ASN A 350 -23.64 -15.78 -3.32
CA ASN A 350 -24.12 -16.63 -2.22
C ASN A 350 -23.36 -17.95 -2.06
N SER A 351 -22.74 -18.44 -3.13
CA SER A 351 -21.96 -19.67 -3.11
C SER A 351 -20.48 -19.43 -2.86
N ALA A 352 -19.97 -18.26 -3.25
CA ALA A 352 -18.56 -17.92 -3.20
C ALA A 352 -18.16 -17.21 -1.91
N VAL A 353 -18.95 -16.28 -1.40
CA VAL A 353 -18.56 -15.41 -0.28
C VAL A 353 -19.02 -16.01 1.04
N ASP A 354 -18.10 -16.17 2.00
CA ASP A 354 -18.44 -16.64 3.35
C ASP A 354 -18.53 -15.47 4.34
N VAL A 355 -17.56 -14.55 4.29
CA VAL A 355 -17.38 -13.51 5.31
C VAL A 355 -17.05 -12.16 4.66
N ILE A 356 -17.64 -11.10 5.20
CA ILE A 356 -17.31 -9.71 4.89
C ILE A 356 -16.75 -9.06 6.15
N VAL A 357 -15.58 -8.43 6.02
CA VAL A 357 -14.96 -7.65 7.09
C VAL A 357 -14.97 -6.18 6.69
N GLN A 358 -15.78 -5.38 7.37
CA GLN A 358 -15.99 -3.97 7.07
C GLN A 358 -15.04 -3.09 7.88
N LEU A 359 -14.31 -2.21 7.19
CA LEU A 359 -13.40 -1.22 7.76
C LEU A 359 -13.93 0.19 7.58
N THR A 360 -13.83 1.00 8.64
CA THR A 360 -14.15 2.43 8.59
C THR A 360 -12.97 3.25 9.09
N ARG A 361 -12.75 4.40 8.43
CA ARG A 361 -11.88 5.47 8.95
C ARG A 361 -12.75 6.46 9.69
N HIS A 362 -12.50 6.59 10.99
CA HIS A 362 -13.19 7.51 11.87
C HIS A 362 -12.65 8.94 11.71
N ALA A 363 -13.40 9.93 12.20
CA ALA A 363 -13.04 11.33 12.04
C ALA A 363 -11.75 11.75 12.79
N ASP A 364 -11.34 10.98 13.80
CA ASP A 364 -10.05 11.11 14.48
C ASP A 364 -8.87 10.51 13.68
N GLY A 365 -9.16 9.93 12.51
CA GLY A 365 -8.20 9.26 11.63
C GLY A 365 -7.96 7.79 11.97
N SER A 366 -8.50 7.27 13.09
CA SER A 366 -8.38 5.87 13.45
C SER A 366 -9.09 4.97 12.43
N ARG A 367 -8.55 3.78 12.22
CA ARG A 367 -9.10 2.78 11.28
C ARG A 367 -9.50 1.56 12.10
N LYS A 368 -10.78 1.17 12.05
CA LYS A 368 -11.32 0.08 12.86
C LYS A 368 -12.14 -0.88 12.00
N ILE A 369 -12.11 -2.16 12.36
CA ILE A 369 -13.10 -3.13 11.89
C ILE A 369 -14.42 -2.77 12.56
N THR A 370 -15.36 -2.25 11.77
CA THR A 370 -16.67 -1.83 12.29
C THR A 370 -17.69 -2.96 12.29
N GLU A 371 -17.48 -3.96 11.44
CA GLU A 371 -18.32 -5.14 11.37
C GLU A 371 -17.56 -6.35 10.82
N ILE A 372 -17.81 -7.52 11.39
CA ILE A 372 -17.57 -8.82 10.76
C ILE A 372 -18.94 -9.45 10.52
N ALA A 373 -19.27 -9.69 9.24
CA ALA A 373 -20.54 -10.23 8.80
C ALA A 373 -20.34 -11.57 8.07
N VAL A 374 -21.19 -12.54 8.38
CA VAL A 374 -21.23 -13.85 7.72
C VAL A 374 -22.38 -13.86 6.72
N LEU A 375 -22.14 -14.42 5.53
CA LEU A 375 -23.21 -14.73 4.58
C LEU A 375 -23.75 -16.14 4.86
N ASP A 376 -24.90 -16.21 5.53
CA ASP A 376 -25.56 -17.45 5.98
C ASP A 376 -26.69 -17.92 5.04
N SER A 377 -26.75 -17.36 3.83
CA SER A 377 -27.60 -17.81 2.73
C SER A 377 -26.81 -18.68 1.75
N HIS A 378 -27.53 -19.32 0.81
CA HIS A 378 -26.90 -20.09 -0.25
C HIS A 378 -27.76 -20.13 -1.52
N GLY A 379 -27.13 -20.29 -2.68
CA GLY A 379 -27.80 -20.37 -3.97
C GLY A 379 -28.81 -19.23 -4.18
N ARG A 380 -30.07 -19.60 -4.38
CA ARG A 380 -31.17 -18.68 -4.74
C ARG A 380 -31.81 -17.95 -3.57
N ASP A 381 -31.41 -18.26 -2.33
CA ASP A 381 -31.96 -17.61 -1.15
C ASP A 381 -31.53 -16.14 -1.11
N PRO A 382 -32.40 -15.18 -0.73
CA PRO A 382 -31.98 -13.79 -0.50
C PRO A 382 -30.75 -13.73 0.40
N TYR A 383 -29.91 -12.70 0.23
CA TYR A 383 -28.70 -12.56 1.04
C TYR A 383 -29.09 -12.47 2.52
N ARG A 384 -28.72 -13.50 3.29
CA ARG A 384 -28.90 -13.54 4.74
C ARG A 384 -27.58 -13.22 5.39
N ILE A 385 -27.46 -11.99 5.88
CA ILE A 385 -26.24 -11.46 6.46
C ILE A 385 -26.36 -11.50 7.98
N VAL A 386 -25.41 -12.15 8.64
CA VAL A 386 -25.37 -12.29 10.10
C VAL A 386 -24.18 -11.53 10.64
N THR A 387 -24.41 -10.49 11.43
CA THR A 387 -23.33 -9.79 12.14
C THR A 387 -22.84 -10.66 13.29
N VAL A 388 -21.53 -10.93 13.31
CA VAL A 388 -20.88 -11.69 14.39
C VAL A 388 -19.97 -10.81 15.25
N ALA A 389 -19.50 -9.68 14.73
CA ALA A 389 -18.85 -8.66 15.54
C ALA A 389 -19.20 -7.26 15.03
N ARG A 390 -19.27 -6.29 15.94
CA ARG A 390 -19.53 -4.88 15.63
C ARG A 390 -18.72 -3.97 16.53
N PHE A 391 -18.27 -2.84 16.01
CA PHE A 391 -17.73 -1.76 16.82
C PHE A 391 -18.82 -0.73 17.12
N ASP A 392 -19.13 -0.54 18.41
CA ASP A 392 -20.06 0.48 18.85
C ASP A 392 -19.28 1.72 19.30
N ALA A 393 -19.16 2.65 18.35
CA ALA A 393 -18.49 3.92 18.56
C ALA A 393 -19.27 4.80 19.54
N GLN A 394 -18.59 5.33 20.54
CA GLN A 394 -19.09 6.39 21.41
C GLN A 394 -18.84 7.77 20.76
N PRO A 395 -19.57 8.81 21.19
CA PRO A 395 -19.26 10.18 20.78
C PRO A 395 -17.81 10.54 21.07
N MET A 396 -17.24 11.45 20.27
CA MET A 396 -15.87 11.92 20.46
C MET A 396 -15.66 12.50 21.86
N ASP A 397 -14.51 12.19 22.46
CA ASP A 397 -14.09 12.80 23.72
C ASP A 397 -13.64 14.27 23.53
N ALA A 398 -13.27 14.93 24.63
CA ALA A 398 -12.84 16.34 24.61
C ALA A 398 -11.56 16.55 23.78
N GLU A 399 -10.76 15.50 23.59
CA GLU A 399 -9.54 15.47 22.80
C GLU A 399 -9.81 15.11 21.32
N GLY A 400 -11.08 14.91 20.94
CA GLY A 400 -11.50 14.59 19.58
C GLY A 400 -11.21 13.15 19.15
N ARG A 401 -11.05 12.22 20.09
CA ARG A 401 -10.80 10.79 19.79
C ARG A 401 -12.10 10.00 19.81
N ILE A 402 -12.19 8.98 18.96
CA ILE A 402 -13.32 8.07 18.92
C ILE A 402 -13.02 6.85 19.78
N ASN A 403 -13.70 6.78 20.91
CA ASN A 403 -13.72 5.62 21.79
C ASN A 403 -14.90 4.70 21.43
N GLY A 404 -14.89 3.47 21.90
CA GLY A 404 -15.96 2.50 21.66
C GLY A 404 -15.53 1.10 22.06
N GLU A 405 -16.48 0.17 21.99
CA GLU A 405 -16.27 -1.22 22.38
C GLU A 405 -16.61 -2.14 21.22
N PHE A 406 -15.89 -3.26 21.16
CA PHE A 406 -16.21 -4.34 20.25
C PHE A 406 -17.22 -5.27 20.91
N ASN A 407 -18.37 -5.44 20.27
CA ASN A 407 -19.41 -6.36 20.69
C ASN A 407 -19.39 -7.59 19.79
N TYR A 408 -19.51 -8.76 20.40
CA TYR A 408 -19.47 -10.05 19.71
C TYR A 408 -20.81 -10.75 19.85
N LEU A 409 -21.19 -11.45 18.78
CA LEU A 409 -22.47 -12.13 18.64
C LEU A 409 -22.22 -13.59 18.24
N PRO A 410 -23.15 -14.50 18.55
CA PRO A 410 -23.02 -15.91 18.24
C PRO A 410 -22.75 -16.20 16.76
N LEU A 411 -21.83 -17.13 16.48
CA LEU A 411 -21.58 -17.60 15.13
C LEU A 411 -22.75 -18.46 14.62
N PRO A 412 -23.11 -18.36 13.33
CA PRO A 412 -23.95 -19.37 12.68
C PRO A 412 -23.32 -20.75 12.78
N ARG A 413 -24.15 -21.77 13.00
CA ARG A 413 -23.70 -23.16 13.18
C ARG A 413 -22.86 -23.67 11.99
N LYS A 414 -23.20 -23.28 10.77
CA LYS A 414 -22.45 -23.60 9.54
C LYS A 414 -20.99 -23.16 9.64
N ILE A 415 -20.72 -21.95 10.13
CA ILE A 415 -19.36 -21.42 10.29
C ILE A 415 -18.63 -22.13 11.43
N ALA A 416 -19.32 -22.32 12.56
CA ALA A 416 -18.77 -23.04 13.70
C ALA A 416 -18.33 -24.48 13.34
N GLU A 417 -19.14 -25.19 12.54
CA GLU A 417 -18.81 -26.53 12.05
C GLU A 417 -17.59 -26.51 11.12
N ARG A 418 -17.47 -25.52 10.21
CA ARG A 418 -16.27 -25.38 9.37
C ARG A 418 -15.01 -25.12 10.20
N LEU A 419 -15.09 -24.25 11.21
CA LEU A 419 -13.97 -23.99 12.13
C LEU A 419 -13.58 -25.26 12.90
N TYR A 420 -14.57 -25.99 13.42
CA TYR A 420 -14.33 -27.26 14.12
C TYR A 420 -13.65 -28.31 13.23
N MET A 421 -14.13 -28.49 11.99
CA MET A 421 -13.54 -29.44 11.04
C MET A 421 -12.10 -29.06 10.66
N ALA A 422 -11.77 -27.76 10.68
CA ALA A 422 -10.42 -27.25 10.47
C ALA A 422 -9.56 -27.24 11.75
N SER A 423 -10.07 -27.79 12.87
CA SER A 423 -9.42 -27.76 14.19
C SER A 423 -9.07 -26.35 14.68
N GLN A 424 -9.89 -25.36 14.30
CA GLN A 424 -9.73 -23.96 14.69
C GLN A 424 -10.63 -23.64 15.90
N PRO A 425 -10.13 -22.88 16.88
CA PRO A 425 -10.92 -22.51 18.04
C PRO A 425 -12.00 -21.48 17.66
N ILE A 426 -13.15 -21.56 18.34
CA ILE A 426 -14.13 -20.47 18.37
C ILE A 426 -13.81 -19.63 19.61
N PRO A 427 -13.54 -18.32 19.49
CA PRO A 427 -13.26 -17.50 20.66
C PRO A 427 -14.47 -17.47 21.59
N GLN A 428 -14.20 -17.55 22.90
CA GLN A 428 -15.25 -17.67 23.93
C GLN A 428 -16.26 -16.52 23.87
N ALA A 429 -15.81 -15.33 23.45
CA ALA A 429 -16.66 -14.14 23.38
C ALA A 429 -17.78 -14.24 22.32
N PHE A 430 -17.60 -15.06 21.26
CA PHE A 430 -18.60 -15.22 20.22
C PHE A 430 -19.62 -16.31 20.58
N GLY A 431 -19.15 -17.51 20.94
CA GLY A 431 -20.02 -18.68 21.08
C GLY A 431 -20.64 -19.13 19.75
N VAL A 432 -21.65 -19.99 19.82
CA VAL A 432 -22.38 -20.54 18.66
C VAL A 432 -23.87 -20.42 18.94
N ALA A 433 -24.64 -20.02 17.93
CA ALA A 433 -26.09 -19.92 18.09
C ALA A 433 -26.75 -21.31 18.17
N ASP A 434 -27.65 -21.49 19.14
CA ASP A 434 -28.49 -22.67 19.28
C ASP A 434 -29.71 -22.63 18.35
N SER A 435 -30.16 -21.42 17.98
CA SER A 435 -31.28 -21.18 17.08
C SER A 435 -31.07 -19.92 16.23
N ALA A 436 -31.79 -19.82 15.10
CA ALA A 436 -31.70 -18.67 14.20
C ALA A 436 -32.15 -17.35 14.86
N GLU A 437 -32.99 -17.40 15.90
CA GLU A 437 -33.48 -16.22 16.62
C GLU A 437 -32.37 -15.51 17.42
N GLN A 438 -31.29 -16.21 17.76
CA GLN A 438 -30.13 -15.64 18.45
C GLN A 438 -29.17 -14.90 17.50
N LEU A 439 -29.33 -15.09 16.18
CA LEU A 439 -28.47 -14.48 15.18
C LEU A 439 -28.94 -13.07 14.86
N ALA A 440 -28.02 -12.10 14.86
CA ALA A 440 -28.27 -10.74 14.40
C ALA A 440 -28.34 -10.71 12.86
N THR A 441 -29.46 -11.20 12.34
CA THR A 441 -29.69 -11.45 10.93
C THR A 441 -30.38 -10.27 10.27
N ARG A 442 -29.94 -9.94 9.05
CA ARG A 442 -30.61 -9.02 8.14
C ARG A 442 -30.64 -9.58 6.73
N GLU A 443 -31.70 -9.26 6.00
CA GLU A 443 -31.87 -9.66 4.60
C GLU A 443 -31.53 -8.49 3.67
N ALA A 444 -30.83 -8.78 2.60
CA ALA A 444 -30.57 -7.86 1.49
C ALA A 444 -31.01 -8.52 0.16
N ASN A 445 -31.52 -7.71 -0.75
CA ASN A 445 -31.96 -8.13 -2.09
C ASN A 445 -31.13 -7.47 -3.17
#